data_AF-A0A6B3SR71-F1
#
_entry.id   AF-A0A6B3SR71-F1
#
_cell.length_a   1.000
_cell.length_b   1.000
_cell.length_c   1.000
_cell.angle_alpha   90.00
_cell.angle_beta   90.00
_cell.angle_gamma   90.00
#
_symmetry.space_group_name_H-M   'P 1'
#
loop_
_entity.id
_entity.type
_entity.pdbx_description
1 polymer ?
#
loop_
_entity_poly.entity_id
_entity_poly.type
_entity_poly.pdbx_seq_one_letter_code
_entity_poly.pdbx_strand_id
1 'polypeptide(L)' 'MHNKRVSSNPFAGDSAVDQAALAGFRAALRGKTRMPSRYAMDDLLSAAWQIGQRRGHEAK' A
#
# COMPACT_ATOMS: atom_id res chain seq x y z
N MET A 1 -15.74 -30.67 5.39
CA MET A 1 -14.75 -30.28 4.35
C MET A 1 -14.77 -28.75 4.27
N HIS A 2 -13.71 -28.07 4.71
CA HIS A 2 -13.67 -26.60 4.76
C HIS A 2 -13.22 -26.04 3.41
N ASN A 3 -14.17 -25.51 2.61
CA ASN A 3 -13.87 -24.81 1.38
C ASN A 3 -13.16 -23.48 1.71
N LYS A 4 -11.83 -23.47 1.57
CA LYS A 4 -11.06 -22.23 1.46
C LYS A 4 -11.62 -21.48 0.25
N ARG A 5 -12.33 -20.38 0.49
CA ARG A 5 -12.68 -19.41 -0.55
C ARG A 5 -11.37 -18.78 -1.02
N VAL A 6 -10.71 -19.43 -1.98
CA VAL A 6 -9.66 -18.78 -2.76
C VAL A 6 -10.39 -17.73 -3.58
N SER A 7 -10.20 -16.47 -3.21
CA SER A 7 -10.66 -15.34 -4.02
C SER A 7 -10.09 -15.54 -5.42
N SER A 8 -10.95 -15.79 -6.40
CA SER A 8 -10.61 -16.00 -7.80
C SER A 8 -10.23 -14.69 -8.51
N ASN A 9 -10.03 -13.61 -7.75
CA ASN A 9 -9.56 -12.34 -8.29
C ASN A 9 -8.03 -12.34 -8.36
N PRO A 10 -7.42 -12.48 -9.56
CA PRO A 10 -5.96 -12.44 -9.71
C PRO A 10 -5.35 -11.11 -9.25
N PHE A 11 -6.17 -10.06 -9.14
CA PHE A 11 -5.80 -8.71 -8.70
C PHE A 11 -5.98 -8.49 -7.19
N ALA A 12 -6.26 -9.54 -6.41
CA ALA A 12 -6.30 -9.41 -4.95
C ALA A 12 -4.94 -8.97 -4.36
N GLY A 13 -3.84 -9.33 -5.03
CA GLY A 13 -2.50 -8.78 -4.75
C GLY A 13 -2.40 -7.29 -5.07
N ASP A 14 -2.97 -6.86 -6.20
CA ASP A 14 -3.03 -5.45 -6.62
C ASP A 14 -3.79 -4.58 -5.60
N SER A 15 -4.83 -5.14 -4.97
CA SER A 15 -5.56 -4.43 -3.92
C SER A 15 -4.68 -4.04 -2.72
N ALA A 16 -3.67 -4.85 -2.36
CA ALA A 16 -2.76 -4.52 -1.26
C ALA A 16 -1.74 -3.44 -1.66
N VAL A 17 -1.23 -3.52 -2.89
CA VAL A 17 -0.32 -2.55 -3.50
C VAL A 17 -1.00 -1.18 -3.61
N ASP A 18 -2.23 -1.13 -4.13
CA ASP A 18 -3.02 0.10 -4.22
C ASP A 18 -3.31 0.72 -2.84
N GLN A 19 -3.64 -0.12 -1.85
CA GLN A 19 -3.82 0.34 -0.48
C GLN A 19 -2.54 0.89 0.13
N ALA A 20 -1.38 0.28 -0.14
CA ALA A 20 -0.09 0.77 0.32
C ALA A 20 0.24 2.13 -0.30
N ALA A 21 0.03 2.30 -1.61
CA ALA A 21 0.20 3.57 -2.30
C ALA A 21 -0.76 4.66 -1.78
N LEU A 22 -2.04 4.35 -1.61
CA LEU A 22 -3.01 5.29 -1.04
C LEU A 22 -2.66 5.68 0.40
N ALA A 23 -2.17 4.73 1.21
CA ALA A 23 -1.74 5.00 2.57
C ALA A 23 -0.52 5.92 2.62
N GLY A 24 0.46 5.70 1.72
CA GLY A 24 1.63 6.58 1.56
C GLY A 24 1.23 8.00 1.17
N PHE A 25 0.35 8.14 0.18
CA PHE A 25 -0.17 9.42 -0.28
C PHE A 25 -0.86 10.22 0.83
N ARG A 26 -1.77 9.56 1.58
CA ARG A 26 -2.45 10.18 2.73
C ARG A 26 -1.49 10.53 3.86
N ALA A 27 -0.44 9.75 4.07
CA ALA A 27 0.58 10.03 5.07
C ALA A 27 1.38 11.29 4.70
N ALA A 28 1.79 11.44 3.44
CA ALA A 28 2.46 12.64 2.94
C ALA A 28 1.63 13.91 3.12
N LEU A 29 0.34 13.87 2.77
CA LEU A 29 -0.58 15.00 2.96
C LEU A 29 -0.69 15.42 4.44
N ARG A 30 -0.52 14.48 5.36
CA ARG A 30 -0.52 14.72 6.82
C ARG A 30 0.87 15.05 7.38
N GLY A 31 1.91 15.15 6.54
CA GLY A 31 3.30 15.35 6.96
C GLY A 31 3.92 14.18 7.71
N LYS A 32 3.36 12.97 7.59
CA LYS A 32 3.89 11.75 8.22
C LYS A 32 4.79 11.01 7.25
N THR A 33 6.03 10.76 7.64
CA THR A 33 7.04 10.06 6.82
C THR A 33 7.31 8.63 7.27
N ARG A 34 6.64 8.14 8.34
CA ARG A 34 6.87 6.80 8.86
C ARG A 34 6.01 5.75 8.14
N MET A 35 6.68 4.75 7.56
CA MET A 35 6.02 3.59 6.95
C MET A 35 5.54 2.58 8.02
N PRO A 36 4.27 2.13 7.96
CA PRO A 36 3.79 1.01 8.77
C PRO A 36 4.58 -0.28 8.51
N SER A 37 4.87 -1.05 9.57
CA SER A 37 5.61 -2.32 9.49
C SER A 37 5.01 -3.32 8.52
N ARG A 38 3.67 -3.36 8.41
CA ARG A 38 2.96 -4.23 7.45
C ARG A 38 3.31 -4.00 5.98
N TYR A 39 3.77 -2.79 5.63
CA TYR A 39 4.23 -2.48 4.26
C TYR A 39 5.74 -2.56 4.13
N ALA A 40 6.48 -2.50 5.25
CA ALA A 40 7.93 -2.57 5.27
C ALA A 40 8.48 -3.99 5.05
N MET A 41 7.68 -5.02 5.37
CA MET A 41 8.09 -6.42 5.32
C MET A 41 7.97 -7.04 3.91
N ASP A 42 7.40 -6.31 2.97
CA ASP A 42 7.17 -6.74 1.59
C ASP A 42 7.66 -5.65 0.64
N ASP A 43 8.61 -6.00 -0.24
CA ASP A 43 9.28 -5.02 -1.11
C ASP A 43 8.31 -4.33 -2.07
N LEU A 44 7.27 -5.02 -2.54
CA LEU A 44 6.26 -4.45 -3.43
C LEU A 44 5.39 -3.45 -2.67
N LEU A 45 4.95 -3.79 -1.46
CA LEU A 45 4.16 -2.88 -0.62
C LEU A 45 4.98 -1.67 -0.15
N SER A 46 6.27 -1.89 0.13
CA SER A 46 7.22 -0.84 0.50
C SER A 46 7.40 0.16 -0.65
N ALA A 47 7.65 -0.34 -1.86
CA ALA A 47 7.78 0.49 -3.05
C ALA A 47 6.48 1.26 -3.33
N ALA A 48 5.33 0.60 -3.27
CA ALA A 48 4.03 1.24 -3.47
C ALA A 48 3.78 2.36 -2.47
N TRP A 49 4.07 2.13 -1.19
CA TRP A 49 3.94 3.14 -0.14
C TRP A 49 4.85 4.35 -0.38
N GLN A 50 6.10 4.12 -0.80
CA GLN A 50 7.04 5.20 -1.12
C GLN A 50 6.60 6.01 -2.35
N ILE A 51 6.09 5.35 -3.39
CA ILE A 51 5.51 6.03 -4.56
C ILE A 51 4.33 6.91 -4.13
N GLY A 52 3.44 6.37 -3.30
CA GLY A 52 2.34 7.12 -2.71
C GLY A 52 2.81 8.37 -1.96
N GLN A 53 3.80 8.20 -1.08
CA GLN A 53 4.40 9.31 -0.31
C GLN A 53 4.93 10.42 -1.21
N ARG A 54 5.73 10.06 -2.22
CA ARG A 54 6.29 11.03 -3.16
C ARG A 54 5.19 11.85 -3.84
N ARG A 55 4.17 11.18 -4.37
CA ARG A 55 3.04 11.85 -5.03
C ARG A 55 2.26 12.76 -4.09
N GLY A 56 2.09 12.36 -2.83
CA GLY A 56 1.38 13.18 -1.86
C GLY A 56 2.18 14.40 -1.39
N HIS A 57 3.52 14.33 -1.43
CA HIS A 57 4.38 15.49 -1.22
C HIS A 57 4.33 16.46 -2.40
N GLU A 58 4.29 15.96 -3.64
CA GLU A 58 4.16 16.77 -4.86
C GLU A 58 2.78 17.46 -4.96
N ALA A 59 1.74 16.87 -4.36
CA ALA A 59 0.38 17.39 -4.36
C ALA A 59 0.05 18.38 -3.24
N LYS A 60 0.99 18.67 -2.35
CA LYS A 60 0.83 19.58 -1.20
C LYS A 60 1.32 20.98 -1.52
#